data_AF-A0AAW8KQB9-F1
#
_entry.id   AF-A0AAW8KQB9-F1
#
_cell.length_a   1.000
_cell.length_b   1.000
_cell.length_c   1.000
_cell.angle_alpha   90.00
_cell.angle_beta   90.00
_cell.angle_gamma   90.00
#
_symmetry.space_group_name_H-M   'P 1'
#
loop_
_entity.id
_entity.type
_entity.pdbx_description
1 polymer ?
#
loop_
_entity_poly.entity_id
_entity_poly.type
_entity_poly.pdbx_seq_one_letter_code
_entity_poly.pdbx_strand_id
1 'polypeptide(L)' 'VFIEKAQRRIPVNYAQKQQGRRIFTAQQTHLPLKINMAGVIPAIFASSLLLFPASLGQWVGSADPNAGLIKR' A
#
# COMPACT_ATOMS: atom_id res chain seq x y z
N VAL A 1 3.07 18.37 3.65
CA VAL A 1 3.79 17.27 2.96
C VAL A 1 5.06 16.91 3.72
N PHE A 2 4.93 16.29 4.89
CA PHE A 2 6.08 15.92 5.75
C PHE A 2 6.39 14.41 5.70
N ILE A 3 5.36 13.57 5.65
CA ILE A 3 5.51 12.10 5.65
C ILE A 3 5.94 11.55 4.29
N GLU A 4 5.56 12.18 3.17
CA GLU A 4 5.97 11.75 1.82
C GLU A 4 7.46 11.95 1.52
N LYS A 5 8.08 12.96 2.13
CA LYS A 5 9.51 13.26 1.96
C LYS A 5 10.39 12.46 2.92
N ALA A 6 9.78 11.76 3.88
CA ALA A 6 10.50 10.97 4.87
C ALA A 6 10.94 9.64 4.25
N GLN A 7 12.25 9.44 4.22
CA GLN A 7 12.90 8.23 3.72
C GLN A 7 13.75 7.61 4.83
N ARG A 8 13.61 6.30 5.03
CA ARG A 8 14.49 5.52 5.90
C ARG A 8 15.77 5.23 5.13
N ARG A 9 16.91 5.72 5.63
CA ARG A 9 18.24 5.42 5.08
C ARG A 9 18.77 4.16 5.75
N ILE A 10 18.89 3.07 5.01
CA ILE A 10 19.52 1.83 5.51
C ILE A 10 20.96 1.78 5.00
N PRO A 11 21.98 1.69 5.86
CA PRO A 11 23.37 1.57 5.41
C PRO A 11 23.58 0.22 4.71
N VAL A 12 24.24 0.28 3.55
CA VAL A 12 24.62 -0.89 2.75
C VAL A 12 26.14 -0.95 2.69
N ASN A 13 26.67 -2.00 3.31
CA ASN A 13 28.09 -2.30 3.31
C ASN A 13 28.37 -3.25 2.15
N TYR A 14 28.93 -2.75 1.05
CA TYR A 14 29.42 -3.62 -0.02
C TYR A 14 30.72 -4.32 0.39
N ALA A 15 30.87 -5.59 0.02
CA ALA A 15 32.12 -6.31 0.25
C ALA A 15 33.27 -5.63 -0.50
N GLN A 16 34.39 -5.39 0.19
CA GLN A 16 35.59 -4.81 -0.41
C GLN A 16 36.13 -5.77 -1.48
N LYS A 17 36.25 -5.31 -2.72
CA LYS A 17 36.95 -6.06 -3.77
C LYS A 17 38.41 -5.65 -3.74
N GLN A 18 39.29 -6.58 -3.38
CA GLN A 18 40.73 -6.42 -3.53
C GLN A 18 41.12 -6.81 -4.95
N GLN A 19 41.66 -5.87 -5.74
CA GLN A 19 42.24 -6.19 -7.04
C GLN A 19 43.74 -5.88 -7.01
N GLY A 20 44.56 -6.93 -6.99
CA GLY A 20 46.01 -6.83 -6.81
C GLY A 20 46.41 -6.40 -5.40
N ARG A 21 47.43 -5.54 -5.28
CA ARG A 21 47.94 -5.00 -3.99
C ARG A 21 47.11 -3.84 -3.42
N ARG A 22 46.02 -3.43 -4.09
CA ARG A 22 45.20 -2.29 -3.68
C ARG A 22 43.88 -2.78 -3.11
N ILE A 23 43.63 -2.47 -1.84
CA ILE A 23 42.33 -2.66 -1.20
C ILE A 23 41.47 -1.46 -1.59
N PHE A 24 40.43 -1.68 -2.39
CA PHE A 24 39.44 -0.64 -2.63
C PHE A 24 38.52 -0.57 -1.42
N THR A 25 38.66 0.51 -0.64
CA THR A 25 37.80 0.79 0.52
C THR A 25 36.34 0.71 0.10
N ALA A 26 35.57 -0.11 0.83
CA ALA A 26 34.13 -0.21 0.65
C ALA A 26 33.51 1.14 1.01
N GLN A 27 33.07 1.86 -0.01
CA GLN A 27 32.35 3.10 0.18
C GLN A 27 31.02 2.79 0.87
N GLN A 28 30.78 3.44 2.01
CA GLN A 28 29.52 3.31 2.74
C GLN A 28 28.41 3.95 1.91
N THR A 29 27.55 3.11 1.33
CA THR A 29 26.36 3.56 0.60
C THR A 29 25.13 3.37 1.46
N HIS A 30 24.03 4.05 1.15
CA HIS A 30 22.77 3.83 1.84
C HIS A 30 21.65 3.62 0.82
N LEU A 31 20.76 2.67 1.11
CA LEU A 31 19.56 2.44 0.33
C LEU A 31 18.42 3.28 0.92
N PRO A 32 17.88 4.28 0.20
CA PRO A 32 16.74 5.04 0.66
C PRO A 32 15.43 4.25 0.43
N LEU A 33 14.69 3.98 1.50
CA LEU A 33 13.32 3.44 1.43
C LEU A 33 12.31 4.53 1.77
N LYS A 34 11.30 4.74 0.93
CA LYS A 34 10.19 5.66 1.24
C LYS A 34 9.39 5.12 2.42
N ILE A 35 9.04 5.96 3.39
CA ILE A 35 8.26 5.52 4.56
C ILE A 35 6.82 5.17 4.18
N ASN A 36 6.22 5.90 3.24
CA ASN A 36 4.88 5.62 2.73
C ASN A 36 4.93 4.97 1.34
N MET A 37 5.34 3.69 1.27
CA MET A 37 5.32 2.94 -0.01
C MET A 37 3.91 2.61 -0.48
N ALA A 38 2.92 2.58 0.43
CA ALA A 38 1.55 2.17 0.12
C ALA A 38 0.70 3.27 -0.52
N GLY A 39 1.11 4.54 -0.38
CA GLY A 39 0.47 5.67 -1.05
C GLY A 39 -1.02 5.78 -0.71
N VAL A 40 -1.87 5.71 -1.73
CA VAL A 40 -3.33 5.92 -1.63
C VAL A 40 -4.12 4.61 -1.61
N ILE A 41 -3.48 3.47 -1.91
CA ILE A 41 -4.15 2.16 -2.01
C ILE A 41 -4.84 1.77 -0.68
N PRO A 42 -4.22 1.94 0.51
CA PRO A 42 -4.89 1.60 1.78
C PRO A 42 -6.13 2.44 2.06
N ALA A 43 -6.14 3.72 1.68
CA ALA A 43 -7.27 4.60 1.90
C ALA A 43 -8.47 4.19 1.01
N ILE A 44 -8.22 3.85 -0.26
CA ILE A 44 -9.25 3.38 -1.19
C ILE A 44 -9.87 2.07 -0.69
N PHE A 45 -9.06 1.13 -0.22
CA PHE A 45 -9.55 -0.14 0.31
C PHE A 45 -10.39 0.04 1.58
N ALA A 46 -9.99 0.97 2.47
CA ALA A 46 -10.80 1.30 3.64
C ALA A 46 -12.14 1.93 3.25
N SER A 47 -12.15 2.86 2.29
CA SER A 47 -13.38 3.49 1.81
C SER A 47 -14.33 2.48 1.13
N SER A 48 -13.80 1.54 0.33
CA SER A 48 -14.65 0.50 -0.28
C SER A 48 -15.23 -0.45 0.77
N LEU A 49 -14.45 -0.83 1.80
CA LEU A 49 -14.92 -1.71 2.87
C LEU A 49 -16.02 -1.06 3.73
N LEU A 50 -15.95 0.25 3.95
CA LEU A 50 -16.99 1.01 4.67
C LEU A 50 -18.29 1.14 3.85
N LEU A 51 -18.19 1.37 2.54
CA LEU A 51 -19.35 1.52 1.67
C LEU A 51 -19.99 0.18 1.28
N PHE A 52 -19.22 -0.91 1.31
CA PHE A 52 -19.65 -2.23 0.88
C PHE A 52 -20.92 -2.76 1.57
N PRO A 53 -21.09 -2.68 2.91
CA PRO A 53 -22.30 -3.14 3.58
C PRO A 53 -23.54 -2.31 3.21
N ALA A 54 -23.36 -1.00 3.06
CA ALA A 54 -24.45 -0.12 2.65
C ALA A 54 -24.90 -0.45 1.22
N SER A 55 -23.95 -0.67 0.29
CA SER A 55 -24.25 -1.10 -1.08
C SER A 55 -25.00 -2.44 -1.11
N LEU A 56 -24.63 -3.41 -0.27
CA LEU A 56 -25.35 -4.68 -0.16
C LEU A 56 -26.75 -4.50 0.44
N GLY A 57 -26.89 -3.68 1.50
CA GLY A 57 -28.18 -3.40 2.12
C GLY A 57 -29.16 -2.69 1.18
N GLN A 58 -28.67 -1.79 0.32
CA GLN A 58 -29.49 -1.17 -0.72
C GLN A 58 -29.91 -2.18 -1.78
N TRP A 59 -29.02 -3.09 -2.19
CA TRP A 59 -29.34 -4.12 -3.17
C TRP A 59 -30.37 -5.14 -2.65
N VAL A 60 -30.22 -5.57 -1.40
CA VAL A 60 -31.14 -6.51 -0.74
C VAL A 60 -32.45 -5.83 -0.33
N GLY A 61 -32.42 -4.59 0.15
CA GLY A 61 -33.61 -3.82 0.55
C GLY A 61 -34.45 -3.30 -0.62
N SER A 62 -33.85 -3.16 -1.81
CA SER A 62 -34.58 -2.85 -3.05
C SER A 62 -35.22 -4.09 -3.70
N ALA A 63 -35.01 -5.29 -3.15
CA ALA A 63 -35.75 -6.48 -3.54
C ALA A 63 -37.19 -6.37 -2.99
N ASP A 64 -38.04 -5.76 -3.80
CA ASP A 64 -39.44 -5.46 -3.54
C ASP A 64 -40.19 -6.67 -2.91
N PRO A 65 -40.56 -6.66 -1.61
CA PRO A 65 -41.20 -7.80 -0.95
C PRO A 65 -42.58 -8.15 -1.52
N ASN A 66 -43.19 -7.23 -2.28
CA ASN A 66 -44.54 -7.35 -2.83
C ASN A 66 -44.60 -7.71 -4.32
N ALA A 67 -43.46 -7.91 -4.99
CA ALA A 67 -43.43 -8.29 -6.42
C ALA A 67 -44.08 -9.67 -6.71
N GLY A 68 -44.30 -10.49 -5.67
CA GLY A 68 -44.96 -11.80 -5.78
C GLY A 68 -46.44 -11.84 -5.39
N LEU A 69 -47.02 -10.76 -4.85
CA LEU A 69 -48.36 -10.80 -4.24
C LEU A 69 -49.50 -10.26 -5.13
N ILE A 70 -49.20 -9.73 -6.33
CA ILE A 70 -50.19 -9.17 -7.26
C ILE A 70 -50.29 -10.01 -8.54
N LYS A 71 -50.41 -11.33 -8.38
CA LYS A 71 -50.81 -12.24 -9.46
C LYS A 71 -51.78 -13.32 -8.94
N ARG A 72 -53.02 -12.94 -8.69
CA ARG A 72 -54.21 -13.79 -8.80
C ARG A 72 -55.38 -12.95 -9.27
#